data_AF-A0A952B9U5-F1
#
_entry.id   AF-A0A952B9U5-F1
#
_cell.length_a   1.000
_cell.length_b   1.000
_cell.length_c   1.000
_cell.angle_alpha   90.00
_cell.angle_beta   90.00
_cell.angle_gamma   90.00
#
_symmetry.space_group_name_H-M   'P 1'
#
loop_
_entity.id
_entity.type
_entity.pdbx_description
1 polymer ?
#
loop_
_entity_poly.entity_id
_entity_poly.type
_entity_poly.pdbx_seq_one_letter_code
_entity_poly.pdbx_strand_id
1 'polypeptide(L)'
;MRITTTGHRPKYWESIKGEKSGFFHQLDWYINFKGHDHSELVFLHGCALGVDTWFGEYAMKNNIALELHPPFPVDVQIEKAKMDKKDIVEFRKQLEYATDIFVTNQNFSMYGYQKRNMALVDNSDVVLGWYRVAKSGSGNCINYAKFRGVPNYNLRTMVFRRAQ
;
A
#
# COMPACT_ATOMS: atom_id res chain seq x y z
N MET A 1 -14.65 -2.84 -4.97
CA MET A 1 -13.52 -3.75 -4.66
C MET A 1 -12.49 -3.03 -3.79
N ARG A 2 -12.02 -3.67 -2.73
CA ARG A 2 -11.06 -3.13 -1.76
C ARG A 2 -9.67 -3.69 -2.03
N ILE A 3 -8.71 -2.82 -2.32
CA ILE A 3 -7.34 -3.20 -2.68
C ILE A 3 -6.39 -2.65 -1.63
N THR A 4 -5.52 -3.50 -1.08
CA THR A 4 -4.39 -3.04 -0.27
C THR A 4 -3.07 -3.35 -0.96
N THR A 5 -2.01 -2.65 -0.54
CA THR A 5 -0.67 -2.87 -1.05
C THR A 5 0.34 -3.17 0.05
N THR A 6 1.43 -3.80 -0.37
CA THR A 6 2.62 -3.91 0.46
C THR A 6 3.87 -3.90 -0.41
N GLY A 7 4.96 -3.34 0.10
CA GLY A 7 6.20 -3.36 -0.66
C GLY A 7 7.38 -2.74 0.07
N HIS A 8 8.49 -2.65 -0.64
CA HIS A 8 9.72 -2.14 -0.05
C HIS A 8 9.69 -0.62 0.15
N ARG A 9 10.26 -0.19 1.27
CA ARG A 9 10.57 1.22 1.56
C ARG A 9 11.63 1.78 0.60
N PRO A 10 11.75 3.11 0.45
CA PRO A 10 12.65 3.76 -0.52
C PRO A 10 14.09 3.23 -0.52
N LYS A 11 14.67 3.00 0.66
CA LYS A 11 16.06 2.54 0.82
C LYS A 11 16.43 1.21 0.13
N TYR A 12 15.45 0.42 -0.30
CA TYR A 12 15.68 -0.86 -0.98
C TYR A 12 15.69 -0.74 -2.51
N TRP A 13 15.52 0.47 -3.05
CA TRP A 13 15.47 0.74 -4.47
C TRP A 13 16.66 1.57 -4.91
N GLU A 14 17.34 1.14 -5.97
CA GLU A 14 18.41 1.90 -6.63
C GLU A 14 17.85 3.16 -7.30
N SER A 15 16.64 3.08 -7.85
CA SER A 15 15.94 4.19 -8.49
C SER A 15 14.48 4.26 -8.03
N ILE A 16 14.17 5.27 -7.21
CA ILE A 16 12.81 5.55 -6.74
C ILE A 16 11.89 5.91 -7.90
N LYS A 17 12.35 6.78 -8.80
CA LYS A 17 11.55 7.25 -9.94
C LYS A 17 11.18 6.09 -10.87
N GLY A 18 12.14 5.22 -11.18
CA GLY A 18 11.91 4.05 -12.04
C GLY A 18 10.95 3.05 -11.42
N GLU A 19 11.16 2.68 -10.15
CA GLU A 19 10.31 1.69 -9.47
C GLU A 19 8.89 2.22 -9.24
N LYS A 20 8.74 3.51 -8.94
CA LYS A 20 7.41 4.15 -8.85
C LYS A 20 6.68 4.15 -10.19
N SER A 21 7.36 4.52 -11.29
CA SER A 21 6.76 4.49 -12.62
C SER A 21 6.35 3.06 -13.03
N GLY A 22 7.18 2.07 -12.72
CA GLY A 22 6.87 0.66 -12.97
C GLY A 22 5.66 0.18 -12.14
N PHE A 23 5.59 0.59 -10.88
CA PHE A 23 4.46 0.29 -10.01
C PHE A 23 3.15 0.87 -10.57
N PHE A 24 3.14 2.15 -10.98
CA PHE A 24 1.95 2.78 -11.56
C PHE A 24 1.50 2.06 -12.83
N HIS A 25 2.44 1.77 -13.73
CA HIS A 25 2.12 1.06 -14.98
C HIS A 25 1.50 -0.32 -14.72
N GLN A 26 2.03 -1.09 -13.77
CA GLN A 26 1.50 -2.42 -13.45
C GLN A 26 0.18 -2.35 -12.68
N LEU A 27 -0.03 -1.31 -11.88
CA LEU A 27 -1.31 -1.08 -11.20
C LEU A 27 -2.40 -0.69 -12.19
N ASP A 28 -2.12 0.25 -13.11
CA ASP A 28 -3.01 0.61 -14.22
C ASP A 28 -3.39 -0.65 -15.02
N TRP A 29 -2.39 -1.46 -15.38
CA TRP A 29 -2.62 -2.68 -16.13
C TRP A 29 -3.53 -3.64 -15.36
N TYR A 30 -3.25 -3.88 -14.06
CA TYR A 30 -4.04 -4.79 -13.24
C TYR A 30 -5.51 -4.35 -13.15
N ILE A 31 -5.75 -3.07 -12.89
CA ILE A 31 -7.10 -2.50 -12.77
C ILE A 31 -7.86 -2.64 -14.08
N ASN A 32 -7.23 -2.21 -15.19
CA ASN A 32 -7.84 -2.26 -16.52
C ASN A 32 -8.08 -3.70 -17.00
N PHE A 33 -7.14 -4.61 -16.77
CA PHE A 33 -7.28 -6.02 -17.15
C PHE A 33 -8.42 -6.71 -16.41
N LYS A 34 -8.65 -6.34 -15.15
CA LYS A 34 -9.79 -6.83 -14.36
C LYS A 34 -11.10 -6.12 -14.70
N GLY A 35 -11.06 -5.08 -15.53
CA GLY A 35 -12.24 -4.33 -15.98
C GLY A 35 -12.90 -3.53 -14.87
N HIS A 36 -12.15 -3.11 -13.84
CA HIS A 36 -12.70 -2.31 -12.76
C HIS A 36 -12.70 -0.82 -13.10
N ASP A 37 -13.83 -0.15 -12.84
CA ASP A 37 -13.90 1.30 -12.83
C ASP A 37 -13.27 1.83 -11.53
N HIS A 38 -12.49 2.91 -11.62
CA HIS A 38 -11.87 3.57 -10.47
C HIS A 38 -12.86 3.96 -9.37
N SER A 39 -14.08 4.35 -9.74
CA SER A 39 -15.15 4.73 -8.80
C SER A 39 -15.67 3.56 -7.95
N GLU A 40 -15.42 2.32 -8.36
CA GLU A 40 -15.79 1.11 -7.62
C GLU A 40 -14.65 0.63 -6.69
N LEU A 41 -13.48 1.27 -6.76
CA LEU A 41 -12.30 0.89 -5.99
C LEU A 41 -12.21 1.66 -4.67
N VAL A 42 -11.77 0.96 -3.64
CA VAL A 42 -11.34 1.56 -2.38
C VAL A 42 -9.93 1.08 -2.07
N PHE A 43 -9.01 2.00 -1.87
CA PHE A 43 -7.60 1.72 -1.59
C PHE A 43 -7.33 1.77 -0.10
N LEU A 44 -6.85 0.66 0.46
CA LEU A 44 -6.49 0.55 1.87
C LEU A 44 -4.98 0.74 2.04
N HIS A 45 -4.61 1.90 2.54
CA HIS A 45 -3.24 2.38 2.56
C HIS A 45 -2.63 2.31 3.96
N GLY A 46 -1.49 1.63 4.09
CA GLY A 46 -0.88 1.31 5.37
C GLY A 46 0.03 2.37 5.98
N CYS A 47 0.16 3.52 5.35
CA CYS A 47 0.94 4.68 5.80
C CYS A 47 2.45 4.41 5.97
N ALA A 48 3.00 3.38 5.33
CA ALA A 48 4.45 3.23 5.22
C ALA A 48 5.04 4.17 4.16
N LEU A 49 6.35 4.42 4.23
CA LEU A 49 7.07 5.09 3.14
C LEU A 49 7.28 4.14 1.96
N GLY A 50 7.28 4.67 0.74
CA GLY A 50 7.56 3.92 -0.49
C GLY A 50 6.29 3.51 -1.19
N VAL A 51 6.07 2.20 -1.36
CA VAL A 51 4.95 1.66 -2.16
C VAL A 51 3.60 2.12 -1.64
N ASP A 52 3.37 2.11 -0.31
CA ASP A 52 2.16 2.70 0.29
C ASP A 52 2.03 4.17 -0.17
N THR A 53 3.04 5.01 0.05
CA THR A 53 3.01 6.43 -0.39
C THR A 53 2.66 6.59 -1.88
N TRP A 54 3.23 5.76 -2.76
CA TRP A 54 2.94 5.79 -4.18
C TRP A 54 1.49 5.37 -4.46
N PHE A 55 0.98 4.38 -3.74
CA PHE A 55 -0.40 3.91 -3.84
C PHE A 55 -1.40 5.00 -3.45
N GLY A 56 -1.13 5.75 -2.38
CA GLY A 56 -1.93 6.93 -2.00
C GLY A 56 -1.89 8.04 -3.06
N GLU A 57 -0.71 8.32 -3.63
CA GLU A 57 -0.59 9.28 -4.73
C GLU A 57 -1.35 8.84 -5.99
N TYR A 58 -1.32 7.55 -6.33
CA TYR A 58 -2.08 7.00 -7.44
C TYR A 58 -3.58 7.19 -7.22
N ALA A 59 -4.07 6.92 -6.00
CA ALA A 59 -5.47 7.09 -5.65
C ALA A 59 -5.92 8.54 -5.87
N MET A 60 -5.17 9.50 -5.33
CA MET A 60 -5.47 10.93 -5.49
C MET A 60 -5.51 11.36 -6.97
N LYS A 61 -4.56 10.90 -7.78
CA LYS A 61 -4.50 11.26 -9.21
C LYS A 61 -5.67 10.71 -10.03
N ASN A 62 -6.19 9.56 -9.62
CA ASN A 62 -7.21 8.83 -10.35
C ASN A 62 -8.60 8.93 -9.71
N ASN A 63 -8.74 9.76 -8.66
CA ASN A 63 -9.95 9.95 -7.89
C ASN A 63 -10.53 8.65 -7.31
N ILE A 64 -9.66 7.79 -6.77
CA ILE A 64 -10.05 6.52 -6.13
C ILE A 64 -10.17 6.74 -4.62
N ALA A 65 -11.25 6.26 -4.00
CA ALA A 65 -11.46 6.36 -2.56
C ALA A 65 -10.27 5.78 -1.77
N LEU A 66 -9.79 6.50 -0.76
CA LEU A 66 -8.59 6.16 -0.01
C LEU A 66 -8.91 6.07 1.49
N GLU A 67 -8.69 4.91 2.07
CA GLU A 67 -8.74 4.70 3.52
C GLU A 67 -7.32 4.56 4.07
N LEU A 68 -6.99 5.32 5.12
CA LEU A 68 -5.69 5.26 5.77
C LEU A 68 -5.74 4.35 6.98
N HIS A 69 -4.80 3.41 7.06
CA HIS A 69 -4.65 2.50 8.19
C HIS A 69 -3.26 2.68 8.82
N PRO A 70 -3.02 3.80 9.50
CA PRO A 70 -1.77 3.97 10.22
C PRO A 70 -1.72 2.99 11.42
N PRO A 71 -0.54 2.40 11.71
CA PRO A 71 -0.39 1.52 12.86
C PRO A 71 -0.51 2.27 14.19
N PHE A 72 -0.21 3.58 14.19
CA PHE A 72 -0.17 4.46 15.36
C PHE A 72 -0.81 5.82 15.04
N PRO A 73 -1.07 6.67 16.05
CA PRO A 73 -1.42 8.08 15.83
C PRO A 73 -0.46 8.77 14.85
N VAL A 74 -0.94 9.79 14.13
CA VAL A 74 -0.25 10.42 13.00
C VAL A 74 1.14 10.95 13.37
N ASP A 75 1.27 11.61 14.51
CA ASP A 75 2.51 12.13 15.07
C ASP A 75 3.51 11.00 15.38
N VAL A 76 3.04 9.94 16.03
CA VAL A 76 3.85 8.74 16.31
C VAL A 76 4.29 8.07 15.01
N GLN A 77 3.40 7.99 14.01
CA GLN A 77 3.71 7.41 12.72
C GLN A 77 4.79 8.22 11.97
N ILE A 78 4.67 9.56 11.96
CA ILE A 78 5.67 10.46 11.37
C ILE A 78 7.04 10.24 12.02
N GLU A 79 7.10 10.25 13.35
CA GLU A 79 8.33 10.08 14.11
C GLU A 79 8.97 8.71 13.83
N LYS A 80 8.20 7.62 13.96
CA LYS A 80 8.72 6.24 13.87
C LYS A 80 9.04 5.82 12.43
N ALA A 81 8.35 6.36 11.45
CA ALA A 81 8.71 6.18 10.05
C ALA A 81 9.93 7.01 9.63
N LYS A 82 10.37 7.96 10.47
CA LYS A 82 11.46 8.91 10.19
C LYS A 82 11.19 9.71 8.91
N MET A 83 9.97 10.20 8.76
CA MET A 83 9.55 10.98 7.59
C MET A 83 10.32 12.30 7.53
N ASP A 84 10.87 12.62 6.36
CA ASP A 84 11.47 13.94 6.13
C ASP A 84 10.39 15.01 5.83
N LYS A 85 10.81 16.25 5.57
CA LYS A 85 9.86 17.34 5.28
C LYS A 85 8.99 17.06 4.04
N LYS A 86 9.55 16.42 3.00
CA LYS A 86 8.81 16.11 1.77
C LYS A 86 7.83 14.97 2.02
N ASP A 87 8.25 13.95 2.75
CA ASP A 87 7.39 12.83 3.16
C ASP A 87 6.20 13.32 3.99
N ILE A 88 6.43 14.22 4.95
CA ILE A 88 5.36 14.79 5.80
C ILE A 88 4.35 15.58 4.95
N VAL A 89 4.82 16.39 4.00
CA VAL A 89 3.93 17.14 3.10
C VAL A 89 3.07 16.19 2.28
N GLU A 90 3.65 15.13 1.72
CA GLU A 90 2.90 14.16 0.93
C GLU A 90 1.92 13.37 1.80
N PHE A 91 2.34 12.93 2.98
CA PHE A 91 1.48 12.21 3.90
C PHE A 91 0.28 13.05 4.37
N ARG A 92 0.47 14.36 4.57
CA ARG A 92 -0.62 15.28 4.92
C ARG A 92 -1.64 15.46 3.80
N LYS A 93 -1.21 15.51 2.54
CA LYS A 93 -2.14 15.53 1.40
C LYS A 93 -3.00 14.27 1.37
N GLN A 94 -2.38 13.12 1.63
CA GLN A 94 -3.10 11.85 1.69
C GLN A 94 -4.07 11.79 2.88
N LEU A 95 -3.70 12.37 4.03
CA LEU A 95 -4.59 12.51 5.19
C LEU A 95 -5.80 13.39 4.88
N GLU A 96 -5.62 14.49 4.15
CA GLU A 96 -6.71 15.39 3.75
C GLU A 96 -7.63 14.77 2.68
N TYR A 97 -7.06 13.97 1.77
CA TYR A 97 -7.81 13.27 0.74
C TYR A 97 -8.56 12.04 1.25
N ALA A 98 -8.11 11.43 2.36
CA ALA A 98 -8.65 10.18 2.85
C ALA A 98 -10.14 10.28 3.21
N THR A 99 -10.91 9.26 2.82
CA THR A 99 -12.31 9.15 3.21
C THR A 99 -12.45 8.76 4.68
N ASP A 100 -11.54 7.91 5.17
CA ASP A 100 -11.52 7.43 6.55
C ASP A 100 -10.09 7.16 7.04
N ILE A 101 -9.90 7.18 8.36
CA ILE A 101 -8.63 6.91 9.03
C ILE A 101 -8.84 5.93 10.20
N PHE A 102 -8.17 4.77 10.14
CA PHE A 102 -8.28 3.69 11.11
C PHE A 102 -6.95 3.43 11.83
N VAL A 103 -6.78 4.01 13.02
CA VAL A 103 -5.61 3.77 13.87
C VAL A 103 -5.74 2.43 14.59
N THR A 104 -4.79 1.51 14.37
CA THR A 104 -4.90 0.14 14.95
C THR A 104 -4.31 -0.02 16.34
N ASN A 105 -3.36 0.81 16.75
CA ASN A 105 -2.72 0.76 18.06
C ASN A 105 -2.39 2.16 18.57
N GLN A 106 -2.70 2.48 19.83
CA GLN A 106 -2.49 3.84 20.36
C GLN A 106 -1.02 4.15 20.66
N ASN A 107 -0.24 3.13 21.02
CA ASN A 107 1.16 3.27 21.41
C ASN A 107 2.08 2.57 20.42
N PHE A 108 3.32 3.04 20.28
CA PHE A 108 4.31 2.35 19.47
C PHE A 108 4.58 0.93 19.98
N SER A 109 4.46 -0.06 19.11
CA SER A 109 4.88 -1.45 19.36
C SER A 109 5.12 -2.19 18.06
N MET A 110 6.04 -3.15 18.05
CA MET A 110 6.22 -4.00 16.86
C MET A 110 4.96 -4.80 16.51
N TYR A 111 4.18 -5.18 17.52
CA TYR A 111 2.88 -5.81 17.37
C TYR A 111 1.88 -4.90 16.62
N GLY A 112 1.92 -3.58 16.84
CA GLY A 112 1.05 -2.63 16.13
C GLY A 112 1.22 -2.65 14.62
N TYR A 113 2.45 -2.78 14.12
CA TYR A 113 2.68 -2.95 12.67
C TYR A 113 2.04 -4.24 12.14
N GLN A 114 2.15 -5.34 12.88
CA GLN A 114 1.55 -6.61 12.48
C GLN A 114 0.02 -6.54 12.55
N LYS A 115 -0.55 -5.97 13.62
CA LYS A 115 -1.99 -5.76 13.78
C LYS A 115 -2.56 -4.92 12.63
N ARG A 116 -1.86 -3.88 12.22
CA ARG A 116 -2.19 -3.09 11.03
C ARG A 116 -2.18 -3.94 9.75
N ASN A 117 -1.14 -4.74 9.52
CA ASN A 117 -1.09 -5.61 8.34
C ASN A 117 -2.26 -6.61 8.32
N MET A 118 -2.62 -7.19 9.47
CA MET A 118 -3.76 -8.09 9.58
C MET A 118 -5.06 -7.36 9.26
N ALA A 119 -5.27 -6.16 9.79
CA ALA A 119 -6.45 -5.35 9.48
C ALA A 119 -6.55 -5.01 7.98
N LEU A 120 -5.44 -4.66 7.32
CA LEU A 120 -5.45 -4.41 5.87
C LEU A 120 -5.88 -5.66 5.09
N VAL A 121 -5.29 -6.82 5.40
CA VAL A 121 -5.60 -8.08 4.72
C VAL A 121 -7.05 -8.49 4.96
N ASP A 122 -7.50 -8.45 6.21
CA ASP A 122 -8.83 -8.90 6.61
C ASP A 122 -9.95 -8.03 5.99
N ASN A 123 -9.63 -6.80 5.57
CA ASN A 123 -10.57 -5.87 4.93
C ASN A 123 -10.33 -5.69 3.42
N SER A 124 -9.44 -6.46 2.81
CA SER A 124 -9.10 -6.38 1.38
C SER A 124 -9.64 -7.56 0.59
N ASP A 125 -10.10 -7.30 -0.63
CA ASP A 125 -10.43 -8.34 -1.62
C ASP A 125 -9.16 -8.88 -2.30
N VAL A 126 -8.11 -8.07 -2.35
CA VAL A 126 -6.80 -8.45 -2.90
C VAL A 126 -5.65 -7.67 -2.23
N VAL A 127 -4.50 -8.33 -2.13
CA VAL A 127 -3.24 -7.74 -1.68
C VAL A 127 -2.25 -7.66 -2.84
N LEU A 128 -1.85 -6.45 -3.23
CA LEU A 128 -0.88 -6.24 -4.30
C LEU A 128 0.51 -5.92 -3.74
N GLY A 129 1.48 -6.75 -4.11
CA GLY A 129 2.88 -6.64 -3.71
C GLY A 129 3.73 -5.89 -4.72
N TRP A 130 4.65 -5.05 -4.25
CA TRP A 130 5.75 -4.51 -5.04
C TRP A 130 7.09 -4.66 -4.30
N TYR A 131 7.78 -5.77 -4.55
CA TYR A 131 9.03 -6.11 -3.85
C TYR A 131 9.93 -7.03 -4.70
N ARG A 132 11.23 -7.06 -4.37
CA ARG A 132 12.21 -7.98 -4.97
C ARG A 132 12.22 -9.32 -4.25
N VAL A 133 12.15 -9.28 -2.91
CA VAL A 133 12.14 -10.47 -2.06
C VAL A 133 11.11 -10.28 -0.96
N ALA A 134 10.29 -11.29 -0.70
CA ALA A 134 9.32 -11.28 0.41
C ALA A 134 10.02 -11.55 1.76
N LYS A 135 11.02 -10.74 2.12
CA LYS A 135 11.67 -10.76 3.43
C LYS A 135 11.31 -9.46 4.17
N SER A 136 11.14 -9.51 5.49
CA SER A 136 10.69 -8.41 6.38
C SER A 136 9.16 -8.17 6.43
N GLY A 137 8.71 -6.95 6.76
CA GLY A 137 7.30 -6.60 7.01
C GLY A 137 6.35 -6.86 5.84
N SER A 138 6.80 -6.71 4.59
CA SER A 138 6.00 -7.08 3.41
C SER A 138 5.79 -8.59 3.32
N GLY A 139 6.78 -9.39 3.72
CA GLY A 139 6.65 -10.84 3.81
C GLY A 139 5.59 -11.25 4.82
N ASN A 140 5.51 -10.58 5.97
CA ASN A 140 4.47 -10.86 6.97
C ASN A 140 3.06 -10.59 6.44
N CYS A 141 2.86 -9.47 5.73
CA CYS A 141 1.57 -9.13 5.12
C CYS A 141 1.16 -10.19 4.08
N ILE A 142 2.07 -10.56 3.17
CA ILE A 142 1.83 -11.58 2.14
C ILE A 142 1.58 -12.96 2.75
N ASN A 143 2.35 -13.36 3.75
CA ASN A 143 2.16 -14.65 4.43
C ASN A 143 0.81 -14.72 5.13
N TYR A 144 0.39 -13.62 5.76
CA TYR A 144 -0.92 -13.55 6.39
C TYR A 144 -2.05 -13.57 5.34
N ALA A 145 -1.91 -12.88 4.20
CA ALA A 145 -2.85 -12.97 3.09
C ALA A 145 -3.03 -14.41 2.59
N LYS A 146 -1.91 -15.14 2.40
CA LYS A 146 -1.95 -16.57 2.04
C LYS A 146 -2.65 -17.41 3.09
N PHE A 147 -2.36 -17.19 4.37
CA PHE A 147 -3.02 -17.90 5.47
C PHE A 147 -4.53 -17.66 5.48
N ARG A 148 -4.98 -16.44 5.19
CA ARG A 148 -6.40 -16.07 5.14
C ARG A 148 -7.09 -16.45 3.82
N GLY A 149 -6.36 -16.95 2.83
CA GLY A 149 -6.90 -17.25 1.50
C GLY A 149 -7.22 -16.00 0.68
N VAL A 150 -6.69 -14.83 1.05
CA VAL A 150 -6.88 -13.59 0.29
C VAL A 150 -5.96 -13.61 -0.93
N PRO A 151 -6.50 -13.39 -2.15
CA PRO A 151 -5.69 -13.29 -3.36
C PRO A 151 -4.54 -12.29 -3.19
N ASN A 152 -3.34 -12.70 -3.56
CA ASN A 152 -2.15 -11.85 -3.47
C ASN A 152 -1.25 -12.01 -4.69
N TYR A 153 -0.77 -10.88 -5.21
CA TYR A 153 0.01 -10.85 -6.45
C TYR A 153 1.21 -9.92 -6.31
N ASN A 154 2.41 -10.38 -6.72
CA ASN A 154 3.56 -9.48 -6.82
C ASN A 154 3.59 -8.82 -8.21
N LEU A 155 3.03 -7.62 -8.32
CA LEU A 155 2.92 -6.86 -9.56
C LEU A 155 4.28 -6.64 -10.26
N ARG A 156 5.38 -6.60 -9.50
CA ARG A 156 6.72 -6.39 -10.06
C ARG A 156 7.20 -7.55 -10.94
N THR A 157 6.77 -8.77 -10.62
CA THR A 157 7.18 -9.99 -11.34
C THR A 157 6.07 -10.56 -12.19
N MET A 158 4.87 -9.95 -12.18
CA MET A 158 3.79 -10.39 -13.05
C MET A 158 4.16 -10.10 -14.49
N VAL A 159 4.34 -11.19 -15.25
CA VAL A 159 4.42 -11.13 -16.70
C VAL A 159 3.02 -11.38 -17.20
N PHE A 160 2.31 -10.31 -17.54
CA PHE A 160 1.03 -10.43 -18.17
C PHE A 160 1.24 -10.64 -19.67
N ARG A 161 1.03 -11.89 -20.12
CA ARG A 161 0.95 -12.17 -21.56
C ARG A 161 -0.31 -11.47 -22.08
N ARG A 162 -0.16 -10.58 -23.07
CA ARG A 162 -1.31 -10.09 -23.84
C ARG A 162 -2.05 -11.32 -24.35
N ALA A 163 -3.34 -11.43 -24.05
CA ALA A 163 -4.21 -12.29 -24.84
C ALA A 163 -4.13 -11.77 -26.28
N GLN A 164 -3.76 -12.65 -27.20
CA GLN A 164 -3.76 -12.38 -28.64
C GLN A 164 -5.20 -12.23 -29.12
#